data_AF-A0A7K6TUW2-F1
#
_entry.id   AF-A0A7K6TUW2-F1
#
_cell.length_a   1.000
_cell.length_b   1.000
_cell.length_c   1.000
_cell.angle_alpha   90.00
_cell.angle_beta   90.00
_cell.angle_gamma   90.00
#
_symmetry.space_group_name_H-M   'P 1'
#
loop_
_entity.id
_entity.type
_entity.pdbx_description
1 polymer ?
#
loop_
_entity_poly.entity_id
_entity_poly.type
_entity_poly.pdbx_seq_one_letter_code
_entity_poly.pdbx_strand_id
1 'polypeptide(L)'
;ITENQRQRRNLRLRSQRQSDSCVLSSDDEDETRDNDVYVTDKVARELGPLEDETASSKPSGTVSCPICMDGYSEIVQGGRLILSTKCGHVFCSQCLRDSLRNANSCPTCRKKLTHRQYHPIYI
;
A
#
# COMPACT_ATOMS: atom_id res chain seq x y z
N ILE A 1 3.81 33.05 30.15
CA ILE A 1 3.20 31.85 30.77
C ILE A 1 2.38 31.14 29.69
N THR A 2 2.93 30.92 28.48
CA THR A 2 3.64 29.69 28.10
C THR A 2 2.98 28.42 28.64
N GLU A 3 2.10 27.86 27.79
CA GLU A 3 2.33 26.53 27.22
C GLU A 3 2.44 25.40 28.26
N ASN A 4 1.30 24.95 28.80
CA ASN A 4 1.28 23.70 29.56
C ASN A 4 -0.10 23.02 29.73
N GLN A 5 -0.95 23.06 28.71
CA GLN A 5 -2.28 22.41 28.77
C GLN A 5 -2.47 21.25 27.78
N ARG A 6 -1.38 20.73 27.21
CA ARG A 6 -1.44 19.57 26.28
C ARG A 6 -0.61 18.35 26.68
N GLN A 7 0.01 18.35 27.87
CA GLN A 7 0.87 17.26 28.34
C GLN A 7 0.39 16.67 29.66
N ARG A 8 -0.76 15.98 29.66
CA ARG A 8 -1.05 14.92 30.66
C ARG A 8 -1.74 13.74 30.02
N ARG A 9 -1.15 13.29 28.90
CA ARG A 9 -1.28 11.89 28.48
C ARG A 9 -0.62 11.01 29.53
N ASN A 10 -1.40 10.04 30.02
CA ASN A 10 -0.94 8.75 30.52
C ASN A 10 -0.13 8.74 31.81
N LEU A 11 -0.80 8.62 32.97
CA LEU A 11 -0.25 7.92 34.14
C LEU A 11 -1.38 7.59 35.13
N ARG A 12 -1.52 6.29 35.46
CA ARG A 12 -2.33 5.69 36.55
C ARG A 12 -3.79 5.45 36.17
N LEU A 13 -4.21 4.28 35.66
CA LEU A 13 -4.10 2.94 36.25
C LEU A 13 -4.45 2.91 37.75
N ARG A 14 -5.56 2.21 38.02
CA ARG A 14 -5.99 1.56 39.26
C ARG A 14 -6.86 2.34 40.25
N SER A 15 -8.01 1.70 40.52
CA SER A 15 -8.69 1.62 41.82
C SER A 15 -9.43 2.89 42.26
N GLN A 16 -10.71 2.90 42.68
CA GLN A 16 -11.64 1.82 43.05
C GLN A 16 -12.97 2.48 43.49
N ARG A 17 -14.12 1.81 43.22
CA ARG A 17 -15.45 1.92 43.92
C ARG A 17 -16.26 3.19 43.64
N GLN A 18 -17.55 3.19 43.28
CA GLN A 18 -18.73 2.32 43.30
C GLN A 18 -19.53 2.69 42.02
N SER A 19 -20.21 1.83 41.26
CA SER A 19 -21.42 1.10 41.64
C SER A 19 -21.77 0.06 40.56
N ASP A 20 -21.89 -1.19 40.98
CA ASP A 20 -22.88 -2.23 40.63
C ASP A 20 -23.59 -2.20 39.26
N SER A 21 -23.25 -3.15 38.38
CA SER A 21 -24.08 -4.35 38.14
C SER A 21 -23.61 -5.12 36.91
N CYS A 22 -23.39 -6.41 37.08
CA CYS A 22 -23.01 -7.37 36.07
C CYS A 22 -24.28 -8.04 35.51
N VAL A 23 -24.41 -8.12 34.20
CA VAL A 23 -25.26 -9.10 33.52
C VAL A 23 -24.43 -9.80 32.46
N LEU A 24 -24.12 -11.06 32.72
CA LEU A 24 -23.56 -12.00 31.77
C LEU A 24 -24.73 -12.84 31.28
N SER A 25 -25.04 -12.77 29.99
CA SER A 25 -25.89 -13.75 29.33
C SER A 25 -24.99 -14.56 28.41
N SER A 26 -24.60 -15.74 28.90
CA SER A 26 -24.14 -16.86 28.09
C SER A 26 -25.39 -17.63 27.69
N ASP A 27 -25.63 -17.79 26.39
CA ASP A 27 -26.48 -18.84 25.86
C ASP A 27 -25.71 -19.51 24.72
N ASP A 28 -25.22 -20.71 25.00
CA ASP A 28 -24.86 -21.72 24.01
C ASP A 28 -26.12 -22.54 23.67
N GLU A 29 -26.09 -23.23 22.52
CA GLU A 29 -26.96 -24.34 22.07
C GLU A 29 -28.22 -23.96 21.25
N ASP A 30 -28.24 -24.28 19.95
CA ASP A 30 -29.09 -25.37 19.44
C ASP A 30 -28.70 -25.74 17.98
N GLU A 31 -28.37 -27.02 17.82
CA GLU A 31 -28.09 -27.72 16.58
C GLU A 31 -29.38 -28.00 15.82
N THR A 32 -29.65 -27.26 14.74
CA THR A 32 -30.70 -27.64 13.79
C THR A 32 -30.13 -28.52 12.69
N ARG A 33 -30.15 -29.83 12.96
CA ARG A 33 -30.19 -30.85 11.92
C ARG A 33 -31.48 -30.67 11.12
N ASP A 34 -31.38 -30.50 9.81
CA ASP A 34 -32.23 -31.16 8.79
C ASP A 34 -32.02 -30.47 7.44
N ASN A 35 -31.41 -31.17 6.48
CA ASN A 35 -31.93 -31.29 5.11
C ASN A 35 -31.04 -32.23 4.30
N ASP A 36 -31.39 -33.51 4.38
CA ASP A 36 -30.98 -34.53 3.43
C ASP A 36 -31.97 -34.49 2.25
N VAL A 37 -31.63 -33.81 1.16
CA VAL A 37 -32.28 -34.04 -0.15
C VAL A 37 -31.20 -34.36 -1.16
N TYR A 38 -30.95 -35.65 -1.26
CA TYR A 38 -30.24 -36.27 -2.36
C TYR A 38 -31.11 -36.28 -3.63
N VAL A 39 -30.39 -36.18 -4.76
CA VAL A 39 -30.74 -36.62 -6.13
C VAL A 39 -31.28 -35.57 -7.13
N THR A 40 -30.33 -35.14 -7.97
CA THR A 40 -30.30 -35.00 -9.45
C THR A 40 -31.52 -34.46 -10.21
N ASP A 41 -31.34 -33.37 -10.96
CA ASP A 41 -31.08 -33.37 -12.42
C ASP A 41 -31.34 -31.97 -13.04
N LYS A 42 -30.27 -31.42 -13.65
CA LYS A 42 -30.18 -30.60 -14.89
C LYS A 42 -31.07 -29.35 -15.12
N VAL A 43 -30.33 -28.27 -15.45
CA VAL A 43 -30.49 -27.30 -16.56
C VAL A 43 -30.66 -25.82 -16.16
N ALA A 44 -29.55 -25.09 -16.38
CA ALA A 44 -29.38 -23.70 -16.83
C ALA A 44 -30.33 -22.61 -16.32
N ARG A 45 -29.80 -21.72 -15.46
CA ARG A 45 -29.77 -20.26 -15.75
C ARG A 45 -28.46 -19.67 -15.24
N GLU A 46 -27.79 -18.99 -16.15
CA GLU A 46 -26.45 -18.44 -16.03
C GLU A 46 -26.39 -17.35 -14.96
N LEU A 47 -25.60 -17.60 -13.91
CA LEU A 47 -25.02 -16.56 -13.08
C LEU A 47 -23.55 -16.50 -13.48
N GLY A 48 -23.21 -15.44 -14.22
CA GLY A 48 -21.86 -15.21 -14.71
C GLY A 48 -20.87 -15.25 -13.55
N PRO A 49 -19.65 -15.78 -13.77
CA PRO A 49 -18.54 -15.50 -12.88
C PRO A 49 -18.37 -13.99 -12.87
N LEU A 50 -18.67 -13.38 -11.73
CA LEU A 50 -17.99 -12.18 -11.26
C LEU A 50 -16.51 -12.30 -11.64
N GLU A 51 -16.17 -11.62 -12.73
CA GLU A 51 -14.81 -11.33 -13.15
C GLU A 51 -14.21 -10.46 -12.06
N ASP A 52 -13.70 -11.15 -11.03
CA ASP A 52 -12.81 -10.63 -10.03
C ASP A 52 -11.71 -9.85 -10.73
N GLU A 53 -11.72 -8.55 -10.46
CA GLU A 53 -10.58 -7.64 -10.51
C GLU A 53 -9.54 -8.06 -11.54
N THR A 54 -9.63 -7.47 -12.74
CA THR A 54 -8.50 -7.41 -13.66
C THR A 54 -7.35 -6.72 -12.93
N ALA A 55 -6.60 -7.53 -12.18
CA ALA A 55 -5.33 -7.21 -11.59
C ALA A 55 -4.49 -6.78 -12.77
N SER A 56 -4.41 -5.46 -12.93
CA SER A 56 -3.69 -4.75 -13.96
C SER A 56 -2.30 -5.36 -14.02
N SER A 57 -2.14 -6.31 -14.95
CA SER A 57 -0.89 -6.92 -15.29
C SER A 57 -0.13 -5.84 -16.04
N LYS A 58 0.45 -4.92 -15.26
CA LYS A 58 1.39 -3.91 -15.74
C LYS A 58 2.35 -4.66 -16.65
N PRO A 59 2.53 -4.23 -17.92
CA PRO A 59 3.43 -4.92 -18.84
C PRO A 59 4.78 -5.02 -18.14
N SER A 60 5.13 -6.23 -17.72
CA SER A 60 6.20 -6.50 -16.75
C SER A 60 7.59 -6.41 -17.40
N GLY A 61 7.75 -5.51 -18.37
CA GLY A 61 8.95 -5.40 -19.19
C GLY A 61 9.29 -3.99 -19.66
N THR A 62 8.49 -2.97 -19.35
CA THR A 62 8.79 -1.58 -19.75
C THR A 62 9.29 -0.76 -18.57
N VAL A 63 10.39 -0.02 -18.79
CA VAL A 63 10.93 0.91 -17.79
C VAL A 63 10.02 2.13 -17.70
N SER A 64 9.66 2.51 -16.48
CA SER A 64 8.86 3.70 -16.18
C SER A 64 9.42 4.45 -14.97
N CYS A 65 9.13 5.75 -14.89
CA CYS A 65 9.50 6.57 -13.74
C CYS A 65 8.38 6.53 -12.68
N PRO A 66 8.61 6.04 -11.45
CA PRO A 66 7.56 5.93 -10.44
C PRO A 66 7.07 7.28 -9.88
N ILE A 67 7.71 8.41 -10.24
CA ILE A 67 7.37 9.75 -9.73
C ILE A 67 6.41 10.46 -10.69
N CYS A 68 6.73 10.52 -11.98
CA CYS A 68 5.87 11.14 -12.99
C CYS A 68 4.95 10.15 -13.70
N MET A 69 5.14 8.84 -13.48
CA MET A 69 4.40 7.74 -14.12
C MET A 69 4.63 7.59 -15.63
N ASP A 70 5.53 8.39 -16.21
CA ASP A 70 5.87 8.29 -17.63
C ASP A 70 6.62 6.99 -17.95
N GLY A 71 6.33 6.42 -19.12
CA GLY A 71 7.04 5.27 -19.68
C GLY A 71 8.35 5.66 -20.40
N TYR A 72 9.16 4.65 -20.78
CA TYR A 72 10.43 4.85 -21.49
C TYR A 72 10.31 5.79 -22.71
N SER A 73 9.32 5.53 -23.58
CA SER A 73 9.12 6.33 -24.79
C SER A 73 8.83 7.80 -24.50
N GLU A 74 7.96 8.09 -23.52
CA GLU A 74 7.59 9.46 -23.12
C GLU A 74 8.76 10.20 -22.45
N ILE A 75 9.59 9.45 -21.72
CA ILE A 75 10.79 10.00 -21.09
C ILE A 75 11.80 10.42 -22.16
N VAL A 76 12.12 9.54 -23.11
CA VAL A 76 13.11 9.81 -24.17
C VAL A 76 12.60 10.86 -25.16
N GLN A 77 11.32 10.80 -25.56
CA GLN A 77 10.71 11.80 -26.44
C GLN A 77 10.72 13.19 -25.81
N GLY A 78 10.59 13.28 -24.48
CA GLY A 78 10.73 14.52 -23.73
C GLY A 78 12.18 14.97 -23.49
N GLY A 79 13.18 14.30 -24.07
CA GLY A 79 14.60 14.62 -23.90
C GLY A 79 15.15 14.35 -22.50
N ARG A 80 14.46 13.53 -21.69
CA ARG A 80 14.89 13.14 -20.35
C ARG A 80 15.65 11.81 -20.42
N LEU A 81 16.50 11.58 -19.43
CA LEU A 81 17.29 10.34 -19.34
C LEU A 81 16.68 9.42 -18.29
N ILE A 82 16.84 8.12 -18.48
CA ILE A 82 16.62 7.14 -17.43
C ILE A 82 17.88 7.08 -16.55
N LEU A 83 17.70 7.27 -15.25
CA LEU A 83 18.76 7.22 -14.26
C LEU A 83 18.55 6.02 -13.34
N SER A 84 19.63 5.26 -13.10
CA SER A 84 19.68 4.26 -12.04
C SER A 84 20.51 4.79 -10.87
N THR A 85 20.00 4.58 -9.66
CA THR A 85 20.74 4.85 -8.43
C THR A 85 21.58 3.63 -8.05
N LYS A 86 22.68 3.82 -7.31
CA LYS A 86 23.49 2.70 -6.78
C LYS A 86 22.73 1.78 -5.82
N CYS A 87 21.58 2.23 -5.32
CA CYS A 87 20.68 1.41 -4.53
C CYS A 87 19.66 0.62 -5.37
N GLY A 88 19.73 0.70 -6.70
CA GLY A 88 18.95 -0.12 -7.64
C GLY A 88 17.63 0.50 -8.10
N HIS A 89 17.26 1.69 -7.63
CA HIS A 89 16.01 2.34 -8.02
C HIS A 89 16.20 3.22 -9.25
N VAL A 90 15.20 3.19 -10.14
CA VAL A 90 15.22 3.83 -11.45
C VAL A 90 14.20 4.97 -11.51
N PHE A 91 14.60 6.09 -12.10
CA PHE A 91 13.78 7.30 -12.26
C PHE A 91 14.15 8.04 -13.54
N CYS A 92 13.32 8.98 -14.00
CA CYS A 92 13.77 9.93 -15.02
C CYS A 92 14.66 11.03 -14.42
N SER A 93 15.48 11.66 -15.26
CA SER A 93 16.48 12.65 -14.84
C SER A 93 15.89 13.89 -14.18
N GLN A 94 14.70 14.31 -14.58
CA GLN A 94 14.00 15.45 -14.01
C GLN A 94 13.50 15.12 -12.60
N CYS A 95 12.74 14.04 -12.43
CA CYS A 95 12.15 13.69 -11.14
C CYS A 95 13.21 13.37 -10.08
N LEU A 96 14.30 12.67 -10.43
CA LEU A 96 15.37 12.42 -9.47
C LEU A 96 16.07 13.73 -9.06
N ARG A 97 16.35 14.61 -10.02
CA ARG A 97 16.96 15.93 -9.74
C ARG A 97 16.09 16.74 -8.80
N ASP A 98 14.79 16.81 -9.07
CA ASP A 98 13.86 17.62 -8.29
C ASP A 98 13.70 17.05 -6.87
N SER A 99 13.58 15.73 -6.72
CA SER A 99 13.56 15.11 -5.40
C SER A 99 14.83 15.40 -4.59
N LEU A 100 16.00 15.38 -5.24
CA LEU A 100 17.28 15.69 -4.60
C LEU A 100 17.44 17.16 -4.20
N ARG A 101 16.62 18.08 -4.73
CA ARG A 101 16.56 19.47 -4.25
C ARG A 101 15.93 19.57 -2.87
N ASN A 102 15.00 18.68 -2.55
CA ASN A 102 14.28 18.67 -1.28
C ASN A 102 14.94 17.75 -0.24
N ALA A 103 15.39 16.56 -0.64
CA ALA A 103 16.02 15.60 0.25
C ALA A 103 17.12 14.80 -0.49
N ASN A 104 18.29 14.68 0.13
CA ASN A 104 19.43 13.93 -0.41
C ASN A 104 19.29 12.41 -0.19
N SER A 105 18.10 11.86 -0.45
CA SER A 105 17.78 10.44 -0.25
C SER A 105 17.01 9.87 -1.43
N CYS A 106 17.12 8.55 -1.62
CA CYS A 106 16.39 7.85 -2.67
C CYS A 106 14.88 7.95 -2.42
N PRO A 107 14.08 8.37 -3.43
CA PRO A 107 12.63 8.46 -3.31
C PRO A 107 11.95 7.15 -2.91
N THR A 108 12.54 6.01 -3.29
CA THR A 108 11.97 4.68 -3.03
C THR A 108 12.43 4.09 -1.69
N CYS A 109 13.75 3.99 -1.46
CA CYS A 109 14.27 3.29 -0.27
C CYS A 109 14.88 4.20 0.80
N ARG A 110 14.85 5.53 0.60
CA ARG A 110 15.39 6.54 1.52
C ARG A 110 16.88 6.43 1.84
N LYS A 111 17.63 5.55 1.18
CA LYS A 111 19.10 5.50 1.29
C LYS A 111 19.66 6.85 0.83
N LYS A 112 20.61 7.42 1.59
CA LYS A 112 21.27 8.69 1.25
C LYS A 112 21.90 8.60 -0.13
N LEU A 113 21.68 9.63 -0.95
CA LEU A 113 22.22 9.77 -2.29
C LEU A 113 23.16 10.98 -2.35
N THR A 114 24.36 10.77 -2.88
CA THR A 114 25.32 11.83 -3.24
C THR A 114 25.39 11.96 -4.77
N HIS A 115 26.02 13.04 -5.26
CA HIS A 115 26.11 13.35 -6.70
C HIS A 115 26.80 12.27 -7.56
N ARG A 116 27.47 11.28 -6.93
CA ARG A 116 28.14 10.14 -7.59
C ARG A 116 27.44 8.81 -7.36
N GLN A 117 26.21 8.82 -6.84
CA GLN A 117 25.44 7.62 -6.50
C GLN A 117 24.27 7.34 -7.44
N TYR A 118 24.22 8.02 -8.58
CA TYR A 118 23.32 7.72 -9.68
C TYR A 118 24.01 7.98 -11.01
N HIS A 119 23.58 7.29 -12.07
CA HIS A 119 24.11 7.43 -13.41
C HIS A 119 23.03 7.13 -14.45
N PRO A 120 23.14 7.67 -15.68
CA PRO A 120 22.25 7.27 -16.76
C PRO A 120 22.44 5.79 -17.09
N ILE A 121 21.37 5.18 -17.58
CA ILE A 121 21.38 3.85 -18.19
C ILE A 121 20.77 3.94 -19.59
N TYR A 122 21.30 3.13 -20.51
CA TYR A 122 20.85 3.04 -21.89
C TYR A 122 20.41 1.61 -22.14
N ILE A 123 19.15 1.45 -22.53
CA ILE A 123 18.47 0.18 -22.76
C ILE A 123 17.79 0.22 -24.13
#